data_AF-V8NW27-F1
#
_entry.id   AF-V8NW27-F1
#
_cell.length_a   1.000
_cell.length_b   1.000
_cell.length_c   1.000
_cell.angle_alpha   90.00
_cell.angle_beta   90.00
_cell.angle_gamma   90.00
#
_symmetry.space_group_name_H-M   'P 1'
#
loop_
_entity.id
_entity.type
_entity.pdbx_description
1 polymer ?
#
loop_
_entity_poly.entity_id
_entity_poly.type
_entity_poly.pdbx_seq_one_letter_code
_entity_poly.pdbx_strand_id
1 'polypeptide(L)'
;MWFRVPYSIISLLLKEKLRERVQMVKMSELRQHLPHECLPEYLGGSLKLDPLSWNCRFLPQQNGHPDPLDELILVPLAPPRDNGSVHVPGPKSMTLPELLEHVNQKQKRGIYEEYEGIRHRSPTGTFGCSLAPLNQEKNRYGDVPCLDQTRVKLSKQFNYQEMTDYINASFMDGYKQRNAYIGTQENTYNDFWRMVWEQNVLVIVMTTRIEEGGKRKCGQYWPLEKDFQIGYGTLTVTNLGTENLSHYKKTLLEMFSCESVRDPSGASIALFTAKLHHPNKSVQHVVLQALFYLLDRANRERRRVTHFQYVSWPDYGVPSSAATLIDFLGAVKQQQRVAVSALGPRYKGHPGGPPIVVHCSAGIGRTGTFCALDICLSQLQEVGTLNIYQTVVRMRTQRAFSIQTPEQYYFCYLAILEQAYRENLLPYSHPRMGPEKS
;
A
#
# COMPACT_ATOMS: atom_id res chain seq x y z
N MET A 1 -31.85 21.15 2.13
CA MET A 1 -30.50 20.62 1.87
C MET A 1 -30.55 19.12 2.07
N TRP A 2 -29.86 18.36 1.23
CA TRP A 2 -29.94 16.91 1.16
C TRP A 2 -28.52 16.39 1.32
N PHE A 3 -28.33 15.45 2.23
CA PHE A 3 -27.03 14.85 2.48
C PHE A 3 -27.21 13.34 2.54
N ARG A 4 -26.28 12.60 1.95
CA ARG A 4 -26.14 11.17 2.18
C ARG A 4 -25.08 10.99 3.25
N VAL A 5 -25.49 11.19 4.50
CA VAL A 5 -24.63 11.09 5.67
C VAL A 5 -25.26 10.07 6.61
N PRO A 6 -24.48 9.15 7.21
CA PRO A 6 -24.98 8.23 8.22
C PRO A 6 -25.79 8.97 9.28
N TYR A 7 -26.95 8.45 9.68
CA TYR A 7 -27.81 9.10 10.68
C TYR A 7 -27.07 9.39 12.00
N SER A 8 -26.08 8.56 12.34
CA SER A 8 -25.17 8.76 13.48
C SER A 8 -24.39 10.07 13.42
N ILE A 9 -24.07 10.58 12.22
CA ILE A 9 -23.36 11.85 12.02
C ILE A 9 -24.35 13.01 11.90
N ILE A 10 -25.47 12.84 11.19
CA ILE A 10 -26.51 13.88 11.07
C ILE A 10 -27.13 14.20 12.44
N SER A 11 -27.43 13.18 13.25
CA SER A 11 -28.11 13.36 14.54
C SER A 11 -27.30 14.17 15.55
N LEU A 12 -25.97 14.22 15.43
CA LEU A 12 -25.07 15.04 16.25
C LEU A 12 -25.13 16.54 15.86
N LEU A 13 -25.51 16.85 14.62
CA LEU A 13 -25.56 18.22 14.08
C LEU A 13 -26.96 18.83 14.10
N LEU A 14 -28.00 18.01 14.26
CA LEU A 14 -29.40 18.46 14.34
C LEU A 14 -29.77 18.83 15.79
N LYS A 15 -30.02 20.13 16.05
CA LYS A 15 -30.70 20.59 17.27
C LYS A 15 -32.05 19.88 17.43
N GLU A 16 -32.50 19.63 18.66
CA GLU A 16 -33.70 18.83 18.97
C GLU A 16 -34.92 19.14 18.08
N LYS A 17 -35.22 20.42 17.82
CA LYS A 17 -36.35 20.86 16.97
C LYS A 17 -36.26 20.47 15.48
N LEU A 18 -35.09 20.09 14.97
CA LEU A 18 -34.89 19.68 13.56
C LEU A 18 -35.06 18.17 13.36
N ARG A 19 -34.86 17.35 14.40
CA ARG A 19 -35.02 15.88 14.31
C ARG A 19 -36.45 15.47 13.97
N GLU A 20 -37.43 16.23 14.45
CA GLU A 20 -38.87 15.99 14.19
C GLU A 20 -39.31 16.31 12.75
N ARG A 21 -38.46 16.98 11.96
CA ARG A 21 -38.79 17.48 10.60
C ARG A 21 -38.04 16.76 9.49
N VAL A 22 -37.30 15.71 9.84
CA VAL A 22 -36.49 14.90 8.92
C VAL A 22 -37.18 13.56 8.72
N GLN A 23 -37.65 13.31 7.51
CA GLN A 23 -38.22 12.01 7.15
C GLN A 23 -37.18 11.17 6.42
N MET A 24 -37.07 9.91 6.82
CA MET A 24 -36.13 8.93 6.27
C MET A 24 -36.84 8.11 5.21
N VAL A 25 -36.28 8.04 3.99
CA VAL A 25 -36.90 7.36 2.86
C VAL A 25 -35.95 6.34 2.26
N LYS A 26 -36.45 5.13 1.97
CA LYS A 26 -35.65 4.09 1.32
C LYS A 26 -35.43 4.45 -0.15
N MET A 27 -34.30 4.00 -0.70
CA MET A 27 -33.95 4.26 -2.11
C MET A 27 -35.05 3.78 -3.09
N SER A 28 -35.74 2.69 -2.76
CA SER A 28 -36.86 2.13 -3.53
C SER A 28 -38.12 3.01 -3.51
N GLU A 29 -38.27 3.85 -2.49
CA GLU A 29 -39.44 4.72 -2.28
C GLU A 29 -39.23 6.11 -2.90
N LEU A 30 -38.03 6.40 -3.42
CA LEU A 30 -37.66 7.72 -3.94
C LEU A 30 -38.64 8.29 -4.97
N ARG A 31 -39.15 7.47 -5.88
CA ARG A 31 -40.11 7.88 -6.92
C ARG A 31 -41.44 8.38 -6.34
N GLN A 32 -41.77 8.00 -5.11
CA GLN A 32 -42.98 8.42 -4.40
C GLN A 32 -42.79 9.78 -3.73
N HIS A 33 -41.55 10.20 -3.51
CA HIS A 33 -41.20 11.42 -2.77
C HIS A 33 -40.57 12.51 -3.66
N LEU A 34 -40.14 12.18 -4.88
CA LEU A 34 -39.47 13.10 -5.80
C LEU A 34 -40.18 13.14 -7.17
N PRO A 35 -40.29 14.33 -7.79
CA PRO A 35 -40.80 14.43 -9.15
C PRO A 35 -39.95 13.64 -10.15
N HIS A 36 -40.61 13.05 -11.14
CA HIS A 36 -39.98 12.19 -12.16
C HIS A 36 -38.89 12.90 -12.98
N GLU A 37 -39.05 14.19 -13.23
CA GLU A 37 -38.08 15.05 -13.95
C GLU A 37 -36.80 15.38 -13.15
N CYS A 38 -36.82 15.18 -11.83
CA CYS A 38 -35.68 15.44 -10.96
C CYS A 38 -34.76 14.21 -10.79
N LEU A 39 -35.28 13.01 -11.10
CA LEU A 39 -34.60 11.74 -10.91
C LEU A 39 -33.85 11.33 -12.20
N PRO A 40 -32.60 10.83 -12.10
CA PRO A 40 -31.90 10.21 -13.22
C PRO A 40 -32.66 9.03 -13.82
N GLU A 41 -32.48 8.76 -15.12
CA GLU A 41 -33.15 7.66 -15.82
C GLU A 41 -32.95 6.29 -15.13
N TYR A 42 -31.75 6.04 -14.59
CA TYR A 42 -31.42 4.79 -13.89
C TYR A 42 -32.03 4.66 -12.47
N LEU A 43 -32.60 5.73 -11.92
CA LEU A 43 -33.37 5.74 -10.66
C LEU A 43 -34.88 5.86 -10.91
N GLY A 44 -35.32 5.67 -12.16
CA GLY A 44 -36.73 5.69 -12.55
C GLY A 44 -37.31 7.08 -12.78
N GLY A 45 -36.47 8.06 -13.15
CA GLY A 45 -36.88 9.39 -13.60
C GLY A 45 -36.62 9.66 -15.08
N SER A 46 -36.61 10.94 -15.49
CA SER A 46 -36.44 11.39 -16.89
C SER A 46 -35.24 12.31 -17.11
N LEU A 47 -34.41 12.51 -16.09
CA LEU A 47 -33.24 13.36 -16.21
C LEU A 47 -32.12 12.67 -17.00
N LYS A 48 -31.84 13.20 -18.20
CA LYS A 48 -30.67 12.86 -19.01
C LYS A 48 -29.45 13.66 -18.54
N LEU A 49 -28.41 12.95 -18.11
CA LEU A 49 -27.17 13.56 -17.62
C LEU A 49 -26.17 13.69 -18.78
N ASP A 50 -25.86 14.93 -19.20
CA ASP A 50 -24.74 15.24 -20.11
C ASP A 50 -23.50 15.67 -19.27
N PRO A 51 -22.42 14.86 -19.25
CA PRO A 51 -21.27 15.07 -18.35
C PRO A 51 -20.42 16.33 -18.61
N LEU A 52 -20.46 16.90 -19.81
CA LEU A 52 -19.50 17.93 -20.24
C LEU A 52 -20.02 19.36 -20.03
N SER A 53 -21.30 19.61 -20.26
CA SER A 53 -21.88 20.97 -20.22
C SER A 53 -22.10 21.53 -18.81
N TRP A 54 -22.18 20.67 -17.79
CA TRP A 54 -22.59 21.05 -16.43
C TRP A 54 -21.46 21.66 -15.57
N ASN A 55 -20.20 21.29 -15.80
CA ASN A 55 -19.05 21.77 -15.02
C ASN A 55 -18.76 23.27 -15.22
N CYS A 56 -19.09 23.84 -16.39
CA CYS A 56 -18.78 25.23 -16.70
C CYS A 56 -19.75 26.25 -16.05
N ARG A 57 -20.91 25.81 -15.54
CA ARG A 57 -21.94 26.71 -14.96
C ARG A 57 -21.83 26.95 -13.46
N PHE A 58 -21.02 26.18 -12.72
CA PHE A 58 -20.97 26.20 -11.24
C PHE A 58 -19.68 26.72 -10.62
N LEU A 59 -18.84 27.40 -11.41
CA LEU A 59 -17.66 28.09 -10.89
C LEU A 59 -17.93 29.62 -10.80
N PRO A 60 -18.64 30.12 -9.78
CA PRO A 60 -18.38 31.47 -9.27
C PRO A 60 -17.17 31.46 -8.32
N GLN A 61 -16.49 32.60 -8.32
CA GLN A 61 -15.12 32.87 -7.87
C GLN A 61 -14.86 32.74 -6.36
N GLN A 62 -13.58 32.49 -6.05
CA GLN A 62 -12.78 32.78 -4.83
C GLN A 62 -13.49 32.88 -3.46
N ASN A 63 -13.03 32.09 -2.49
CA ASN A 63 -12.49 32.63 -1.22
C ASN A 63 -11.64 31.60 -0.47
N GLY A 64 -10.42 32.00 -0.10
CA GLY A 64 -9.37 31.15 0.46
C GLY A 64 -9.49 30.90 1.97
N HIS A 65 -10.38 29.99 2.37
CA HIS A 65 -10.28 29.30 3.66
C HIS A 65 -10.53 27.79 3.52
N PRO A 66 -9.81 26.94 4.28
CA PRO A 66 -10.07 25.50 4.34
C PRO A 66 -11.38 25.19 5.08
N ASP A 67 -11.99 24.06 4.73
CA ASP A 67 -13.27 23.57 5.26
C ASP A 67 -13.10 23.11 6.74
N PRO A 68 -14.03 23.44 7.67
CA PRO A 68 -13.99 22.97 9.06
C PRO A 68 -13.94 21.44 9.23
N LEU A 69 -14.29 20.67 8.19
CA LEU A 69 -14.18 19.22 8.22
C LEU A 69 -12.72 18.73 8.20
N ASP A 70 -11.78 19.55 7.73
CA ASP A 70 -10.35 19.25 7.72
C ASP A 70 -9.72 19.29 9.14
N GLU A 71 -10.36 19.96 10.12
CA GLU A 71 -9.90 19.98 11.52
C GLU A 71 -10.37 18.77 12.35
N LEU A 72 -11.40 18.05 11.91
CA LEU A 72 -11.90 16.86 12.62
C LEU A 72 -11.19 15.57 12.19
N ILE A 73 -10.41 15.61 11.10
CA ILE A 73 -9.62 14.48 10.56
C ILE A 73 -8.12 14.79 10.72
N LEU A 74 -7.74 15.43 11.83
CA LEU A 74 -6.34 15.79 12.11
C LEU A 74 -5.47 14.54 12.32
N VAL A 75 -4.92 14.07 11.20
CA VAL A 75 -3.53 13.63 11.08
C VAL A 75 -2.63 14.70 11.72
N PRO A 76 -1.56 14.32 12.45
CA PRO A 76 -0.79 15.28 13.25
C PRO A 76 -0.28 16.48 12.47
N LEU A 77 -0.47 17.65 13.07
CA LEU A 77 0.07 18.95 12.67
C LEU A 77 1.61 18.94 12.77
N ALA A 78 2.23 19.51 11.73
CA ALA A 78 3.65 19.76 11.49
C ALA A 78 4.51 18.55 11.05
N PRO A 79 5.24 18.67 9.91
CA PRO A 79 6.22 17.67 9.51
C PRO A 79 7.41 17.76 10.48
N PRO A 80 7.77 16.69 11.21
CA PRO A 80 9.06 16.68 11.88
C PRO A 80 10.13 16.78 10.80
N ARG A 81 11.09 17.68 10.99
CA ARG A 81 12.19 17.94 10.04
C ARG A 81 13.08 16.71 9.79
N ASP A 82 12.84 15.61 10.50
CA ASP A 82 13.22 14.23 10.16
C ASP A 82 12.01 13.31 10.41
N ASN A 83 11.53 12.57 9.40
CA ASN A 83 10.27 11.80 9.43
C ASN A 83 10.25 10.57 10.37
N GLY A 84 11.13 10.47 11.36
CA GLY A 84 11.09 9.44 12.42
C GLY A 84 11.37 8.00 11.96
N SER A 85 11.92 7.79 10.76
CA SER A 85 12.36 6.47 10.29
C SER A 85 13.46 5.91 11.18
N VAL A 86 13.42 4.61 11.46
CA VAL A 86 14.53 3.92 12.14
C VAL A 86 15.79 3.83 11.27
N HIS A 87 15.68 4.02 9.95
CA HIS A 87 16.78 3.94 8.99
C HIS A 87 17.35 5.33 8.66
N VAL A 88 18.16 5.82 9.59
CA VAL A 88 19.01 7.02 9.41
C VAL A 88 20.49 6.64 9.40
N PRO A 89 21.37 7.41 8.71
CA PRO A 89 22.81 7.19 8.75
C PRO A 89 23.31 7.14 10.19
N GLY A 90 24.03 6.07 10.54
CA GLY A 90 24.54 5.87 11.89
C GLY A 90 26.06 6.14 11.97
N PRO A 91 26.60 6.34 13.18
CA PRO A 91 28.05 6.55 13.38
C PRO A 91 28.89 5.32 13.04
N LYS A 92 28.26 4.13 12.92
CA LYS A 92 28.90 2.88 12.53
C LYS A 92 28.73 2.57 11.03
N SER A 93 28.33 3.55 10.21
CA SER A 93 28.19 3.33 8.76
C SER A 93 29.58 3.19 8.13
N MET A 94 29.67 2.34 7.11
CA MET A 94 30.90 2.05 6.38
C MET A 94 30.83 2.64 4.98
N THR A 95 31.94 3.17 4.50
CA THR A 95 32.20 3.44 3.08
C THR A 95 32.35 2.13 2.28
N LEU A 96 32.37 2.20 0.96
CA LEU A 96 32.58 1.02 0.11
C LEU A 96 33.93 0.31 0.36
N PRO A 97 35.07 1.01 0.50
CA PRO A 97 36.33 0.36 0.85
C PRO A 97 36.31 -0.32 2.21
N GLU A 98 35.71 0.30 3.23
CA GLU A 98 35.55 -0.30 4.56
C GLU A 98 34.63 -1.52 4.53
N LEU A 99 33.57 -1.49 3.72
CA LEU A 99 32.69 -2.64 3.50
C LEU A 99 33.44 -3.81 2.85
N LEU A 100 34.24 -3.51 1.82
CA LEU A 100 35.07 -4.52 1.14
C LEU A 100 36.06 -5.15 2.13
N GLU A 101 36.73 -4.32 2.94
CA GLU A 101 37.65 -4.78 3.97
C GLU A 101 36.93 -5.63 5.02
N HIS A 102 35.75 -5.21 5.50
CA HIS A 102 34.93 -5.99 6.43
C HIS A 102 34.58 -7.37 5.87
N VAL A 103 34.15 -7.45 4.61
CA VAL A 103 33.84 -8.72 3.94
C VAL A 103 35.09 -9.58 3.75
N ASN A 104 36.23 -8.99 3.38
CA ASN A 104 37.50 -9.69 3.24
C ASN A 104 38.05 -10.21 4.58
N GLN A 105 37.88 -9.47 5.67
CA GLN A 105 38.31 -9.92 6.99
C GLN A 105 37.41 -11.02 7.54
N LYS A 106 36.09 -10.86 7.43
CA LYS A 106 35.11 -11.82 7.96
C LYS A 106 35.01 -13.08 7.12
N GLN A 107 35.20 -12.96 5.80
CA GLN A 107 34.91 -14.01 4.82
C GLN A 107 33.44 -14.49 4.93
N LYS A 108 33.04 -15.42 4.06
CA LYS A 108 31.67 -15.98 4.08
C LYS A 108 31.28 -16.50 5.47
N ARG A 109 32.19 -17.23 6.13
CA ARG A 109 31.95 -17.82 7.45
C ARG A 109 31.68 -16.76 8.52
N GLY A 110 32.49 -15.70 8.60
CA GLY A 110 32.30 -14.66 9.61
C GLY A 110 31.04 -13.84 9.39
N ILE A 111 30.61 -13.63 8.14
CA ILE A 111 29.33 -12.97 7.83
C ILE A 111 28.14 -13.88 8.20
N TYR A 112 28.28 -15.20 8.07
CA TYR A 112 27.28 -16.16 8.54
C TYR A 112 27.17 -16.15 10.06
N GLU A 113 28.29 -16.12 10.78
CA GLU A 113 28.33 -15.99 12.25
C GLU A 113 27.71 -14.66 12.72
N GLU A 114 27.92 -13.56 11.97
CA GLU A 114 27.27 -12.27 12.21
C GLU A 114 25.74 -12.36 12.08
N TYR A 115 25.24 -13.05 11.04
CA TYR A 115 23.80 -13.31 10.87
C TYR A 115 23.24 -14.15 12.03
N GLU A 116 23.93 -15.20 12.44
CA GLU A 116 23.47 -16.00 13.58
C GLU A 116 23.39 -15.15 14.86
N GLY A 117 24.32 -14.21 15.07
CA GLY A 117 24.22 -13.23 16.16
C GLY A 117 22.98 -12.32 16.09
N ILE A 118 22.46 -12.01 14.89
CA ILE A 118 21.18 -11.30 14.72
C ILE A 118 20.01 -12.25 14.97
N ARG A 119 20.06 -13.47 14.44
CA ARG A 119 18.99 -14.47 14.50
C ARG A 119 18.65 -14.90 15.92
N HIS A 120 19.66 -15.03 16.80
CA HIS A 120 19.48 -15.42 18.20
C HIS A 120 18.84 -14.33 19.07
N ARG A 121 18.69 -13.09 18.56
CA ARG A 121 18.02 -12.02 19.30
C ARG A 121 16.51 -12.22 19.26
N SER A 122 15.90 -12.24 20.43
CA SER A 122 14.44 -12.21 20.55
C SER A 122 13.89 -10.93 19.90
N PRO A 123 12.83 -11.03 19.08
CA PRO A 123 12.16 -9.86 18.53
C PRO A 123 11.69 -8.91 19.64
N THR A 124 11.89 -7.61 19.45
CA THR A 124 11.36 -6.59 20.36
C THR A 124 9.89 -6.37 20.04
N GLY A 125 8.99 -6.94 20.84
CA GLY A 125 7.54 -6.78 20.67
C GLY A 125 6.75 -8.04 21.02
N THR A 126 5.48 -8.06 20.64
CA THR A 126 4.54 -9.16 20.96
C THR A 126 3.86 -9.66 19.69
N PHE A 127 3.31 -10.88 19.76
CA PHE A 127 2.63 -11.55 18.64
C PHE A 127 1.18 -11.93 18.98
N GLY A 128 0.59 -11.29 20.00
CA GLY A 128 -0.68 -11.71 20.58
C GLY A 128 -1.84 -11.68 19.59
N CYS A 129 -1.92 -10.67 18.73
CA CYS A 129 -2.97 -10.57 17.71
C CYS A 129 -2.75 -11.62 16.61
N SER A 130 -1.52 -11.82 16.16
CA SER A 130 -1.17 -12.81 15.14
C SER A 130 -1.44 -14.25 15.57
N LEU A 131 -1.28 -14.55 16.87
CA LEU A 131 -1.45 -15.88 17.45
C LEU A 131 -2.85 -16.11 18.05
N ALA A 132 -3.72 -15.10 18.04
CA ALA A 132 -5.09 -15.23 18.52
C ALA A 132 -5.86 -16.30 17.72
N PRO A 133 -6.71 -17.14 18.35
CA PRO A 133 -7.37 -18.26 17.68
C PRO A 133 -8.05 -17.91 16.34
N LEU A 134 -8.78 -16.79 16.29
CA LEU A 134 -9.48 -16.32 15.07
C LEU A 134 -8.55 -15.85 13.93
N ASN A 135 -7.27 -15.61 14.22
CA ASN A 135 -6.30 -15.07 13.27
C ASN A 135 -5.28 -16.12 12.81
N GLN A 136 -5.19 -17.28 13.46
CA GLN A 136 -4.20 -18.30 13.13
C GLN A 136 -4.35 -18.80 11.69
N GLU A 137 -5.59 -19.03 11.24
CA GLU A 137 -5.87 -19.48 9.86
C GLU A 137 -5.54 -18.42 8.80
N LYS A 138 -5.49 -17.14 9.18
CA LYS A 138 -5.04 -16.06 8.30
C LYS A 138 -3.52 -16.05 8.13
N ASN A 139 -2.78 -16.88 8.87
CA ASN A 139 -1.36 -17.07 8.69
C ASN A 139 -1.06 -18.21 7.71
N ARG A 140 -0.29 -17.93 6.64
CA ARG A 140 0.21 -19.00 5.75
C ARG A 140 1.16 -19.96 6.49
N TYR A 141 1.94 -19.41 7.43
CA TYR A 141 2.90 -20.14 8.24
C TYR A 141 2.70 -19.78 9.72
N GLY A 142 2.40 -20.78 10.55
CA GLY A 142 2.17 -20.57 11.99
C GLY A 142 3.43 -20.14 12.74
N ASP A 143 4.62 -20.48 12.22
CA ASP A 143 5.92 -20.09 12.74
C ASP A 143 6.39 -18.70 12.26
N VAL A 144 5.59 -17.99 11.45
CA VAL A 144 5.88 -16.63 10.99
C VAL A 144 4.77 -15.65 11.39
N PRO A 145 4.57 -15.41 12.69
CA PRO A 145 3.64 -14.38 13.16
C PRO A 145 4.17 -12.97 12.90
N CYS A 146 3.28 -11.97 12.83
CA CYS A 146 3.67 -10.56 12.72
C CYS A 146 3.56 -9.81 14.06
N LEU A 147 4.43 -8.81 14.26
CA LEU A 147 4.47 -8.00 15.48
C LEU A 147 3.19 -7.17 15.65
N ASP A 148 2.65 -7.12 16.87
CA ASP A 148 1.46 -6.34 17.19
C ASP A 148 1.66 -4.83 17.00
N GLN A 149 2.88 -4.36 17.27
CA GLN A 149 3.24 -2.94 17.29
C GLN A 149 3.25 -2.31 15.90
N THR A 150 3.54 -3.10 14.88
CA THR A 150 3.75 -2.63 13.49
C THR A 150 2.81 -3.28 12.49
N ARG A 151 1.90 -4.17 12.94
CA ARG A 151 0.93 -4.81 12.04
C ARG A 151 0.06 -3.76 11.34
N VAL A 152 -0.26 -4.02 10.08
CA VAL A 152 -1.30 -3.27 9.38
C VAL A 152 -2.65 -3.71 9.93
N LYS A 153 -3.51 -2.74 10.27
CA LYS A 153 -4.85 -3.00 10.80
C LYS A 153 -5.87 -2.64 9.73
N LEU A 154 -6.77 -3.56 9.43
CA LEU A 154 -7.84 -3.32 8.47
C LEU A 154 -9.07 -2.71 9.17
N SER A 155 -9.75 -1.76 8.52
CA SER A 155 -10.86 -1.00 9.10
C SER A 155 -12.08 -1.88 9.37
N LYS A 156 -12.49 -2.09 10.64
CA LYS A 156 -13.57 -3.03 10.99
C LYS A 156 -14.87 -2.74 10.21
N GLN A 157 -15.41 -3.76 9.54
CA GLN A 157 -16.74 -3.66 8.92
C GLN A 157 -17.80 -4.02 9.99
N PHE A 158 -18.66 -3.06 10.35
CA PHE A 158 -19.65 -3.19 11.42
C PHE A 158 -20.69 -4.32 11.21
N ASN A 159 -20.77 -4.90 10.00
CA ASN A 159 -21.79 -5.86 9.61
C ASN A 159 -21.32 -7.33 9.57
N TYR A 160 -20.04 -7.62 9.80
CA TYR A 160 -19.51 -8.99 9.78
C TYR A 160 -18.84 -9.30 11.12
N GLN A 161 -19.61 -9.88 12.05
CA GLN A 161 -19.14 -10.25 13.40
C GLN A 161 -17.91 -11.19 13.39
N GLU A 162 -17.67 -11.90 12.28
CA GLU A 162 -16.57 -12.86 12.13
C GLU A 162 -15.29 -12.26 11.50
N MET A 163 -15.31 -11.03 10.98
CA MET A 163 -14.12 -10.42 10.36
C MET A 163 -13.26 -9.65 11.37
N THR A 164 -12.08 -10.19 11.66
CA THR A 164 -11.04 -9.51 12.46
C THR A 164 -10.38 -8.36 11.69
N ASP A 165 -9.72 -7.44 12.40
CA ASP A 165 -8.92 -6.35 11.80
C ASP A 165 -7.53 -6.81 11.33
N TYR A 166 -7.31 -8.13 11.30
CA TYR A 166 -5.99 -8.74 11.16
C TYR A 166 -5.70 -9.16 9.73
N ILE A 167 -4.50 -8.78 9.29
CA ILE A 167 -3.77 -9.33 8.16
C ILE A 167 -2.31 -9.49 8.61
N ASN A 168 -1.64 -10.56 8.18
CA ASN A 168 -0.20 -10.73 8.45
C ASN A 168 0.62 -9.83 7.51
N ALA A 169 0.69 -8.56 7.87
CA ALA A 169 1.41 -7.52 7.18
C ALA A 169 1.99 -6.55 8.21
N SER A 170 3.18 -6.02 7.98
CA SER A 170 3.84 -5.08 8.88
C SER A 170 4.29 -3.84 8.11
N PHE A 171 4.04 -2.66 8.67
CA PHE A 171 4.70 -1.44 8.18
C PHE A 171 6.20 -1.54 8.42
N MET A 172 6.98 -1.12 7.44
CA MET A 172 8.44 -1.09 7.48
C MET A 172 8.93 0.26 6.98
N ASP A 173 9.87 0.84 7.69
CA ASP A 173 10.50 2.07 7.27
C ASP A 173 11.51 1.81 6.14
N GLY A 174 11.69 2.82 5.31
CA GLY A 174 12.78 2.94 4.36
C GLY A 174 13.80 3.97 4.82
N TYR A 175 14.85 4.15 4.03
CA TYR A 175 15.88 5.14 4.32
C TYR A 175 15.28 6.54 4.44
N LYS A 176 15.36 7.14 5.65
CA LYS A 176 14.74 8.42 6.02
C LYS A 176 13.23 8.56 5.72
N GLN A 177 12.53 7.46 5.45
CA GLN A 177 11.11 7.44 5.11
C GLN A 177 10.36 6.48 6.03
N ARG A 178 9.46 7.01 6.85
CA ARG A 178 8.59 6.18 7.68
C ARG A 178 7.56 5.46 6.82
N ASN A 179 7.26 4.21 7.15
CA ASN A 179 6.28 3.37 6.44
C ASN A 179 6.51 3.35 4.91
N ALA A 180 7.77 3.26 4.46
CA ALA A 180 8.09 3.16 3.04
C ALA A 180 7.54 1.88 2.40
N TYR A 181 7.41 0.81 3.20
CA TYR A 181 6.95 -0.49 2.73
C TYR A 181 5.89 -1.10 3.65
N ILE A 182 5.15 -2.05 3.10
CA ILE A 182 4.41 -3.05 3.85
C ILE A 182 4.98 -4.42 3.48
N GLY A 183 5.62 -5.09 4.44
CA GLY A 183 6.07 -6.47 4.31
C GLY A 183 4.96 -7.43 4.69
N THR A 184 4.54 -8.31 3.78
CA THR A 184 3.39 -9.19 4.01
C THR A 184 3.59 -10.60 3.44
N GLN A 185 2.85 -11.55 3.98
CA GLN A 185 2.60 -12.83 3.31
C GLN A 185 1.25 -12.79 2.61
N GLU A 186 1.12 -13.53 1.53
CA GLU A 186 -0.13 -13.60 0.78
C GLU A 186 -0.86 -14.90 1.16
N ASN A 187 -1.96 -14.79 1.91
CA ASN A 187 -2.81 -15.92 2.33
C ASN A 187 -4.31 -15.66 2.19
N THR A 188 -4.72 -14.39 2.29
CA THR A 188 -6.13 -13.97 2.29
C THR A 188 -6.36 -12.88 1.23
N TYR A 189 -6.91 -13.26 0.07
CA TYR A 189 -7.00 -12.33 -1.09
C TYR A 189 -7.87 -11.09 -0.81
N ASN A 190 -8.99 -11.27 -0.12
CA ASN A 190 -9.90 -10.17 0.22
C ASN A 190 -9.24 -9.16 1.16
N ASP A 191 -8.61 -9.65 2.23
CA ASP A 191 -7.88 -8.81 3.19
C ASP A 191 -6.68 -8.12 2.52
N PHE A 192 -5.98 -8.81 1.60
CA PHE A 192 -4.87 -8.25 0.84
C PHE A 192 -5.30 -7.06 -0.01
N TRP A 193 -6.34 -7.20 -0.84
CA TRP A 193 -6.80 -6.08 -1.68
C TRP A 193 -7.42 -4.95 -0.88
N ARG A 194 -8.08 -5.27 0.23
CA ARG A 194 -8.56 -4.26 1.18
C ARG A 194 -7.41 -3.48 1.80
N MET A 195 -6.31 -4.14 2.18
CA MET A 195 -5.09 -3.47 2.62
C MET A 195 -4.53 -2.53 1.55
N VAL A 196 -4.40 -3.01 0.31
CA VAL A 196 -3.91 -2.22 -0.82
C VAL A 196 -4.77 -0.97 -1.02
N TRP A 197 -6.09 -1.11 -0.92
CA TRP A 197 -7.03 0.00 -1.00
C TRP A 197 -6.88 0.97 0.18
N GLU A 198 -7.07 0.50 1.42
CA GLU A 198 -7.05 1.36 2.63
C GLU A 198 -5.72 2.12 2.79
N GLN A 199 -4.61 1.51 2.39
CA GLN A 199 -3.27 2.11 2.50
C GLN A 199 -2.85 2.93 1.26
N ASN A 200 -3.76 3.13 0.30
CA ASN A 200 -3.53 3.87 -0.95
C ASN A 200 -2.29 3.38 -1.72
N VAL A 201 -2.04 2.07 -1.71
CA VAL A 201 -0.85 1.47 -2.32
C VAL A 201 -0.88 1.69 -3.84
N LEU A 202 0.25 2.14 -4.38
CA LEU A 202 0.41 2.38 -5.82
C LEU A 202 1.23 1.29 -6.51
N VAL A 203 2.10 0.62 -5.76
CA VAL A 203 3.04 -0.38 -6.27
C VAL A 203 3.04 -1.61 -5.37
N ILE A 204 2.91 -2.78 -5.99
CA ILE A 204 3.03 -4.10 -5.36
C ILE A 204 4.25 -4.81 -5.96
N VAL A 205 5.09 -5.38 -5.12
CA VAL A 205 6.30 -6.14 -5.47
C VAL A 205 6.15 -7.58 -4.99
N MET A 206 6.09 -8.50 -5.94
CA MET A 206 6.06 -9.94 -5.75
C MET A 206 7.43 -10.53 -6.08
N THR A 207 8.06 -11.20 -5.12
CA THR A 207 9.42 -11.77 -5.27
C THR A 207 9.44 -13.30 -5.38
N THR A 208 8.31 -13.91 -5.72
CA THR A 208 8.20 -15.37 -5.92
C THR A 208 7.39 -15.70 -7.16
N ARG A 209 7.54 -16.94 -7.64
CA ARG A 209 6.49 -17.59 -8.44
C ARG A 209 5.36 -18.07 -7.54
N ILE A 210 4.27 -18.52 -8.14
CA ILE A 210 3.16 -19.18 -7.42
C ILE A 210 3.63 -20.52 -6.86
N GLU A 211 4.45 -21.23 -7.63
CA GLU A 211 5.06 -22.49 -7.27
C GLU A 211 6.55 -22.47 -7.62
N GLU A 212 7.36 -23.05 -6.74
CA GLU A 212 8.82 -23.16 -6.86
C GLU A 212 9.26 -24.52 -6.30
N GLY A 213 10.01 -25.31 -7.09
CA GLY A 213 10.42 -26.66 -6.70
C GLY A 213 9.25 -27.54 -6.20
N GLY A 214 8.09 -27.46 -6.85
CA GLY A 214 6.87 -28.20 -6.48
C GLY A 214 6.17 -27.73 -5.19
N LYS A 215 6.59 -26.61 -4.61
CA LYS A 215 5.98 -26.05 -3.39
C LYS A 215 5.26 -24.75 -3.70
N ARG A 216 3.98 -24.67 -3.32
CA ARG A 216 3.18 -23.45 -3.42
C ARG A 216 3.75 -22.36 -2.51
N LYS A 217 4.14 -21.22 -3.08
CA LYS A 217 4.68 -20.05 -2.39
C LYS A 217 3.66 -18.92 -2.26
N CYS A 218 2.79 -18.76 -3.26
CA CYS A 218 1.80 -17.70 -3.32
C CYS A 218 0.52 -18.21 -4.00
N GLY A 219 -0.58 -17.50 -3.85
CA GLY A 219 -1.82 -17.68 -4.60
C GLY A 219 -1.90 -16.80 -5.85
N GLN A 220 -2.86 -17.10 -6.72
CA GLN A 220 -3.20 -16.25 -7.87
C GLN A 220 -4.21 -15.18 -7.42
N TYR A 221 -3.73 -14.16 -6.71
CA TYR A 221 -4.58 -13.11 -6.13
C TYR A 221 -4.87 -11.96 -7.10
N TRP A 222 -4.49 -12.03 -8.37
CA TRP A 222 -4.76 -10.98 -9.36
C TRP A 222 -5.20 -11.58 -10.70
N PRO A 223 -5.96 -10.84 -11.54
CA PRO A 223 -6.29 -11.28 -12.90
C PRO A 223 -5.04 -11.36 -13.80
N LEU A 224 -4.80 -12.51 -14.43
CA LEU A 224 -3.64 -12.73 -15.30
C LEU A 224 -3.83 -12.16 -16.71
N GLU A 225 -5.04 -12.31 -17.25
CA GLU A 225 -5.38 -11.94 -18.62
C GLU A 225 -5.88 -10.50 -18.67
N LYS A 226 -5.46 -9.78 -19.71
CA LYS A 226 -5.90 -8.41 -19.97
C LYS A 226 -7.43 -8.37 -20.07
N ASP A 227 -8.02 -7.31 -19.54
CA ASP A 227 -9.46 -7.02 -19.49
C ASP A 227 -10.27 -7.99 -18.61
N PHE A 228 -9.62 -8.99 -18.01
CA PHE A 228 -10.24 -9.86 -17.02
C PHE A 228 -10.28 -9.18 -15.64
N GLN A 229 -11.35 -9.45 -14.90
CA GLN A 229 -11.58 -8.87 -13.58
C GLN A 229 -11.90 -9.94 -12.54
N ILE A 230 -11.46 -9.73 -11.29
CA ILE A 230 -11.77 -10.60 -10.16
C ILE A 230 -12.33 -9.75 -9.02
N GLY A 231 -13.42 -10.22 -8.40
CA GLY A 231 -14.03 -9.60 -7.24
C GLY A 231 -13.41 -10.10 -5.92
N TYR A 232 -13.09 -9.16 -5.03
CA TYR A 232 -12.54 -9.40 -3.71
C TYR A 232 -13.38 -8.63 -2.67
N GLY A 233 -14.47 -9.25 -2.22
CA GLY A 233 -15.47 -8.58 -1.39
C GLY A 233 -16.10 -7.41 -2.14
N THR A 234 -15.87 -6.19 -1.67
CA THR A 234 -16.41 -4.94 -2.25
C THR A 234 -15.49 -4.32 -3.29
N LEU A 235 -14.30 -4.88 -3.51
CA LEU A 235 -13.35 -4.41 -4.52
C LEU A 235 -13.42 -5.30 -5.76
N THR A 236 -13.30 -4.70 -6.94
CA THR A 236 -13.08 -5.40 -8.20
C THR A 236 -11.71 -4.97 -8.74
N VAL A 237 -10.89 -5.94 -9.11
CA VAL A 237 -9.54 -5.70 -9.66
C VAL A 237 -9.53 -6.17 -11.10
N THR A 238 -9.15 -5.28 -12.02
CA THR A 238 -9.09 -5.54 -13.46
C THR A 238 -7.65 -5.45 -13.96
N ASN A 239 -7.25 -6.36 -14.85
CA ASN A 239 -5.96 -6.27 -15.53
C ASN A 239 -6.06 -5.36 -16.76
N LEU A 240 -5.30 -4.27 -16.79
CA LEU A 240 -5.26 -3.35 -17.94
C LEU A 240 -4.17 -3.71 -18.97
N GLY A 241 -3.23 -4.57 -18.60
CA GLY A 241 -2.16 -5.06 -19.46
C GLY A 241 -0.97 -5.58 -18.67
N THR A 242 -0.28 -6.58 -19.24
CA THR A 242 0.93 -7.19 -18.69
C THR A 242 2.08 -7.06 -19.68
N GLU A 243 3.18 -6.46 -19.25
CA GLU A 243 4.46 -6.42 -19.95
C GLU A 243 5.38 -7.51 -19.38
N ASN A 244 5.93 -8.37 -20.24
CA ASN A 244 6.91 -9.38 -19.85
C ASN A 244 8.31 -8.87 -20.20
N LEU A 245 9.13 -8.61 -19.19
CA LEU A 245 10.54 -8.25 -19.36
C LEU A 245 11.44 -9.45 -19.02
N SER A 246 12.74 -9.31 -19.27
CA SER A 246 13.70 -10.42 -19.16
C SER A 246 13.74 -11.05 -17.76
N HIS A 247 13.62 -10.24 -16.70
CA HIS A 247 13.78 -10.71 -15.32
C HIS A 247 12.61 -10.36 -14.39
N TYR A 248 11.60 -9.66 -14.90
CA TYR A 248 10.35 -9.40 -14.19
C TYR A 248 9.16 -9.22 -15.13
N LYS A 249 7.96 -9.34 -14.58
CA LYS A 249 6.70 -8.96 -15.25
C LYS A 249 6.13 -7.71 -14.60
N LYS A 250 5.54 -6.83 -15.40
CA LYS A 250 4.88 -5.61 -14.94
C LYS A 250 3.42 -5.66 -15.40
N THR A 251 2.49 -5.65 -14.45
CA THR A 251 1.05 -5.67 -14.72
C THR A 251 0.43 -4.38 -14.23
N LEU A 252 -0.31 -3.67 -15.08
CA LEU A 252 -1.11 -2.54 -14.65
C LEU A 252 -2.49 -3.03 -14.24
N LEU A 253 -2.88 -2.74 -13.00
CA LEU A 253 -4.16 -3.13 -12.43
C LEU A 253 -5.00 -1.89 -12.14
N GLU A 254 -6.31 -2.01 -12.34
CA GLU A 254 -7.29 -1.02 -11.90
C GLU A 254 -8.17 -1.63 -10.81
N MET A 255 -8.19 -0.96 -9.67
CA MET A 255 -9.08 -1.26 -8.56
C MET A 255 -10.29 -0.36 -8.63
N PHE A 256 -11.47 -0.97 -8.51
CA PHE A 256 -12.74 -0.29 -8.42
C PHE A 256 -13.43 -0.74 -7.13
N SER A 257 -13.81 0.23 -6.29
CA SER A 257 -14.66 -0.07 -5.14
C SER A 257 -16.13 -0.08 -5.56
N CYS A 258 -16.72 -1.28 -5.53
CA CYS A 258 -18.17 -1.49 -5.58
C CYS A 258 -18.84 -1.13 -4.24
N GLU A 259 -18.05 -0.76 -3.23
CA GLU A 259 -18.51 -0.18 -1.97
C GLU A 259 -19.07 1.21 -2.24
N SER A 260 -20.24 1.22 -2.90
CA SER A 260 -21.32 2.05 -2.44
C SER A 260 -21.32 2.04 -0.92
N VAL A 261 -21.43 3.20 -0.31
CA VAL A 261 -22.11 3.39 0.98
C VAL A 261 -23.55 2.88 0.82
N ARG A 262 -23.73 1.56 0.63
CA ARG A 262 -24.97 0.83 0.83
C ARG A 262 -24.83 0.24 2.21
N ASP A 263 -25.13 1.08 3.18
CA ASP A 263 -25.76 0.61 4.39
C ASP A 263 -26.88 -0.39 3.98
N PRO A 264 -26.82 -1.67 4.43
CA PRO A 264 -27.89 -2.64 4.18
C PRO A 264 -29.22 -2.21 4.80
N SER A 265 -29.20 -1.27 5.75
CA SER A 265 -30.39 -0.62 6.32
C SER A 265 -30.87 0.61 5.52
N GLY A 266 -30.18 0.95 4.42
CA GLY A 266 -30.58 1.99 3.49
C GLY A 266 -29.75 3.26 3.64
N ALA A 267 -29.36 3.85 2.51
CA ALA A 267 -28.96 5.25 2.50
C ALA A 267 -30.11 6.09 3.06
N SER A 268 -29.90 6.63 4.24
CA SER A 268 -30.84 7.44 4.98
C SER A 268 -30.94 8.82 4.33
N ILE A 269 -31.99 9.05 3.55
CA ILE A 269 -32.26 10.35 2.93
C ILE A 269 -33.11 11.16 3.90
N ALA A 270 -32.57 12.27 4.40
CA ALA A 270 -33.31 13.24 5.21
C ALA A 270 -34.14 14.16 4.30
N LEU A 271 -35.46 13.95 4.21
CA LEU A 271 -36.40 14.88 3.59
C LEU A 271 -36.77 15.98 4.58
N PHE A 272 -36.44 17.23 4.26
CA PHE A 272 -36.95 18.39 4.98
C PHE A 272 -38.27 18.82 4.36
N THR A 273 -39.38 18.75 5.09
CA THR A 273 -40.68 19.24 4.60
C THR A 273 -40.67 20.78 4.54
N ALA A 274 -40.20 21.32 3.43
CA ALA A 274 -40.49 22.69 3.06
C ALA A 274 -41.91 22.76 2.52
N LYS A 275 -42.89 22.98 3.40
CA LYS A 275 -44.30 23.19 3.05
C LYS A 275 -44.55 24.49 2.24
N LEU A 276 -43.51 25.05 1.64
CA LEU A 276 -43.42 26.40 1.07
C LEU A 276 -42.44 26.49 -0.12
N HIS A 277 -42.28 25.44 -0.92
CA HIS A 277 -41.42 25.51 -2.12
C HIS A 277 -42.23 25.35 -3.41
N HIS A 278 -42.18 26.40 -4.24
CA HIS A 278 -42.76 26.44 -5.59
C HIS A 278 -41.66 26.08 -6.62
N PRO A 279 -41.59 24.82 -7.09
CA PRO A 279 -40.47 24.32 -7.91
C PRO A 279 -40.26 25.07 -9.24
N ASN A 280 -41.31 25.69 -9.77
CA ASN A 280 -41.26 26.42 -11.05
C ASN A 280 -40.52 27.77 -10.98
N LYS A 281 -39.98 28.17 -9.81
CA LYS A 281 -39.34 29.49 -9.61
C LYS A 281 -37.90 29.42 -9.09
N SER A 282 -37.25 28.25 -9.00
CA SER A 282 -35.95 28.15 -8.32
C SER A 282 -34.85 27.48 -9.14
N VAL A 283 -33.71 28.19 -9.28
CA VAL A 283 -32.41 27.76 -9.86
C VAL A 283 -31.78 26.56 -9.12
N GLN A 284 -32.39 26.12 -8.01
CA GLN A 284 -31.91 25.09 -7.09
C GLN A 284 -32.05 23.64 -7.61
N HIS A 285 -32.87 23.40 -8.63
CA HIS A 285 -32.94 22.09 -9.31
C HIS A 285 -31.59 21.68 -9.90
N VAL A 286 -30.88 22.64 -10.51
CA VAL A 286 -29.57 22.43 -11.13
C VAL A 286 -28.48 22.15 -10.08
N VAL A 287 -28.59 22.78 -8.90
CA VAL A 287 -27.69 22.57 -7.74
C VAL A 287 -27.84 21.15 -7.19
N LEU A 288 -29.07 20.65 -7.09
CA LEU A 288 -29.35 19.28 -6.64
C LEU A 288 -28.80 18.24 -7.62
N GLN A 289 -29.00 18.46 -8.92
CA GLN A 289 -28.48 17.58 -9.97
C GLN A 289 -26.93 17.55 -9.98
N ALA A 290 -26.29 18.70 -9.81
CA ALA A 290 -24.84 18.79 -9.67
C ALA A 290 -24.34 18.06 -8.41
N LEU A 291 -25.04 18.17 -7.28
CA LEU A 291 -24.71 17.47 -6.04
C LEU A 291 -24.81 15.94 -6.17
N PHE A 292 -25.86 15.42 -6.84
CA PHE A 292 -26.00 13.98 -7.09
C PHE A 292 -24.91 13.43 -8.01
N TYR A 293 -24.55 14.17 -9.07
CA TYR A 293 -23.45 13.81 -9.95
C TYR A 293 -22.09 13.82 -9.23
N LEU A 294 -21.84 14.83 -8.40
CA LEU A 294 -20.63 14.93 -7.58
C LEU A 294 -20.55 13.79 -6.54
N LEU A 295 -21.66 13.40 -5.93
CA LEU A 295 -21.74 12.30 -4.95
C LEU A 295 -21.63 10.90 -5.60
N ASP A 296 -22.17 10.67 -6.80
CA ASP A 296 -22.00 9.41 -7.54
C ASP A 296 -20.55 9.27 -8.06
N ARG A 297 -19.97 10.37 -8.57
CA ARG A 297 -18.56 10.41 -8.99
C ARG A 297 -17.59 10.25 -7.82
N ALA A 298 -17.90 10.82 -6.65
CA ALA A 298 -17.12 10.62 -5.43
C ALA A 298 -17.16 9.16 -4.92
N ASN A 299 -18.23 8.41 -5.24
CA ASN A 299 -18.39 7.00 -4.84
C ASN A 299 -17.84 5.98 -5.86
N ARG A 300 -17.29 6.42 -7.00
CA ARG A 300 -16.67 5.56 -8.01
C ARG A 300 -15.18 5.84 -8.10
N GLU A 301 -14.51 5.74 -6.96
CA GLU A 301 -13.06 5.89 -6.95
C GLU A 301 -12.43 4.71 -7.71
N ARG A 302 -11.64 5.03 -8.72
CA ARG A 302 -10.79 4.07 -9.43
C ARG A 302 -9.35 4.40 -9.10
N ARG A 303 -8.60 3.38 -8.71
CA ARG A 303 -7.19 3.51 -8.38
C ARG A 303 -6.39 2.58 -9.25
N ARG A 304 -5.29 3.09 -9.82
CA ARG A 304 -4.36 2.27 -10.57
C ARG A 304 -3.24 1.80 -9.65
N VAL A 305 -2.91 0.53 -9.75
CA VAL A 305 -1.82 -0.10 -9.01
C VAL A 305 -0.92 -0.81 -10.01
N THR A 306 0.39 -0.62 -9.90
CA THR A 306 1.35 -1.38 -10.71
C THR A 306 1.83 -2.59 -9.91
N HIS A 307 1.64 -3.77 -10.46
CA HIS A 307 2.12 -5.03 -9.88
C HIS A 307 3.38 -5.48 -10.61
N PHE A 308 4.44 -5.70 -9.85
CA PHE A 308 5.72 -6.19 -10.34
C PHE A 308 5.96 -7.60 -9.82
N GLN A 309 6.24 -8.55 -10.70
CA GLN A 309 6.65 -9.90 -10.33
C GLN A 309 8.10 -10.16 -10.77
N TYR A 310 9.02 -10.25 -9.83
CA TYR A 310 10.40 -10.65 -10.11
C TYR A 310 10.46 -12.17 -10.37
N VAL A 311 10.94 -12.57 -11.56
CA VAL A 311 10.93 -13.97 -12.00
C VAL A 311 12.32 -14.63 -12.02
N SER A 312 13.38 -13.85 -11.82
CA SER A 312 14.77 -14.35 -11.85
C SER A 312 15.32 -14.78 -10.49
N TRP A 313 14.48 -14.89 -9.45
CA TRP A 313 14.92 -15.52 -8.20
C TRP A 313 14.94 -17.05 -8.37
N PRO A 314 16.06 -17.74 -8.06
CA PRO A 314 16.15 -19.20 -8.17
C PRO A 314 15.26 -19.93 -7.16
N ASP A 315 14.87 -21.17 -7.47
CA ASP A 315 14.10 -22.01 -6.53
C ASP A 315 14.85 -22.28 -5.22
N TYR A 316 16.18 -22.40 -5.30
CA TYR A 316 17.06 -22.67 -4.18
C TYR A 316 18.09 -21.54 -4.00
N GLY A 317 18.27 -21.11 -2.75
CA GLY A 317 19.27 -20.11 -2.37
C GLY A 317 18.95 -18.68 -2.85
N VAL A 318 20.00 -18.02 -3.33
CA VAL A 318 20.02 -16.60 -3.73
C VAL A 318 20.47 -16.48 -5.19
N PRO A 319 20.15 -15.39 -5.91
CA PRO A 319 20.69 -15.14 -7.24
C PRO A 319 22.22 -15.19 -7.25
N SER A 320 22.81 -15.75 -8.32
CA SER A 320 24.26 -15.77 -8.51
C SER A 320 24.85 -14.40 -8.78
N SER A 321 24.01 -13.47 -9.27
CA SER A 321 24.33 -12.07 -9.49
C SER A 321 23.15 -11.20 -9.04
N ALA A 322 23.45 -10.03 -8.48
CA ALA A 322 22.46 -9.04 -8.09
C ALA A 322 22.01 -8.12 -9.25
N ALA A 323 22.56 -8.26 -10.46
CA ALA A 323 22.32 -7.33 -11.57
C ALA A 323 20.83 -7.11 -11.83
N THR A 324 20.13 -8.21 -12.07
CA THR A 324 18.71 -8.19 -12.40
C THR A 324 17.85 -7.76 -11.22
N LEU A 325 18.29 -8.02 -9.98
CA LEU A 325 17.54 -7.59 -8.80
C LEU A 325 17.69 -6.08 -8.57
N ILE A 326 18.87 -5.52 -8.82
CA ILE A 326 19.14 -4.09 -8.68
C ILE A 326 18.45 -3.30 -9.81
N ASP A 327 18.47 -3.81 -11.05
CA ASP A 327 17.72 -3.22 -12.16
C ASP A 327 16.21 -3.22 -11.86
N PHE A 328 15.68 -4.36 -11.40
CA PHE A 328 14.30 -4.48 -10.94
C PHE A 328 13.94 -3.48 -9.83
N LEU A 329 14.81 -3.31 -8.84
CA LEU A 329 14.65 -2.34 -7.77
C LEU A 329 14.60 -0.90 -8.32
N GLY A 330 15.47 -0.58 -9.27
CA GLY A 330 15.46 0.69 -10.00
C GLY A 330 14.12 0.94 -10.70
N ALA A 331 13.60 -0.06 -11.41
CA ALA A 331 12.31 0.01 -12.10
C ALA A 331 11.13 0.24 -11.12
N VAL A 332 11.12 -0.47 -9.99
CA VAL A 332 10.11 -0.30 -8.93
C VAL A 332 10.14 1.12 -8.36
N LYS A 333 11.33 1.64 -8.00
CA LYS A 333 11.48 3.00 -7.46
C LYS A 333 11.04 4.05 -8.46
N GLN A 334 11.41 3.89 -9.72
CA GLN A 334 11.00 4.81 -10.78
C GLN A 334 9.48 4.81 -10.93
N GLN A 335 8.84 3.65 -10.93
CA GLN A 335 7.38 3.56 -11.01
C GLN A 335 6.68 4.19 -9.80
N GLN A 336 7.20 3.99 -8.58
CA GLN A 336 6.69 4.65 -7.38
C GLN A 336 6.78 6.18 -7.52
N ARG A 337 7.94 6.72 -7.92
CA ARG A 337 8.11 8.18 -8.12
C ARG A 337 7.12 8.73 -9.14
N VAL A 338 6.94 8.06 -10.27
CA VAL A 338 5.98 8.46 -11.32
C VAL A 338 4.55 8.42 -10.79
N ALA A 339 4.17 7.35 -10.10
CA ALA A 339 2.81 7.19 -9.58
C ALA A 339 2.49 8.25 -8.50
N VAL A 340 3.45 8.56 -7.63
CA VAL A 340 3.31 9.59 -6.59
C VAL A 340 3.21 10.98 -7.20
N SER A 341 4.04 11.29 -8.21
CA SER A 341 3.94 12.55 -8.94
C SER A 341 2.55 12.73 -9.59
N ALA A 342 1.97 11.64 -10.10
CA ALA A 342 0.64 11.64 -10.71
C ALA A 342 -0.51 11.89 -9.72
N LEU A 343 -0.30 11.72 -8.41
CA LEU A 343 -1.30 12.10 -7.39
C LEU A 343 -1.47 13.63 -7.29
N GLY A 344 -0.49 14.40 -7.78
CA GLY A 344 -0.55 15.85 -7.86
C GLY A 344 -0.48 16.56 -6.49
N PRO A 345 -0.69 17.89 -6.47
CA PRO A 345 -0.46 18.74 -5.29
C PRO A 345 -1.45 18.51 -4.13
N ARG A 346 -2.49 17.70 -4.36
CA ARG A 346 -3.49 17.33 -3.35
C ARG A 346 -2.99 16.24 -2.41
N TYR A 347 -1.98 15.47 -2.82
CA TYR A 347 -1.39 14.48 -1.95
C TYR A 347 -0.57 15.17 -0.84
N LYS A 348 -0.98 14.96 0.42
CA LYS A 348 -0.35 15.53 1.61
C LYS A 348 0.53 14.55 2.39
N GLY A 349 0.76 13.35 1.85
CA GLY A 349 1.60 12.33 2.48
C GLY A 349 3.10 12.55 2.26
N HIS A 350 3.90 11.54 2.62
CA HIS A 350 5.35 11.59 2.47
C HIS A 350 5.77 11.82 1.00
N PRO A 351 6.80 12.62 0.68
CA PRO A 351 7.24 12.84 -0.72
C PRO A 351 7.57 11.56 -1.50
N GLY A 352 8.01 10.51 -0.80
CA GLY A 352 8.24 9.16 -1.35
C GLY A 352 6.97 8.33 -1.60
N GLY A 353 5.79 8.87 -1.27
CA GLY A 353 4.49 8.26 -1.50
C GLY A 353 3.95 7.37 -0.38
N PRO A 354 2.79 6.75 -0.64
CA PRO A 354 2.23 5.69 0.20
C PRO A 354 3.15 4.45 0.17
N PRO A 355 3.00 3.52 1.13
CA PRO A 355 3.86 2.34 1.21
C PRO A 355 3.82 1.49 -0.06
N ILE A 356 4.98 0.96 -0.44
CA ILE A 356 5.09 -0.11 -1.43
C ILE A 356 4.79 -1.44 -0.73
N VAL A 357 3.84 -2.21 -1.25
CA VAL A 357 3.62 -3.57 -0.72
C VAL A 357 4.69 -4.48 -1.29
N VAL A 358 5.45 -5.17 -0.43
CA VAL A 358 6.49 -6.13 -0.83
C VAL A 358 6.18 -7.46 -0.19
N HIS A 359 6.00 -8.50 -1.01
CA HIS A 359 5.71 -9.84 -0.51
C HIS A 359 6.56 -10.92 -1.18
N CYS A 360 6.68 -12.02 -0.45
CA CYS A 360 7.21 -13.27 -0.95
C CYS A 360 6.29 -14.41 -0.52
N SER A 361 6.83 -15.54 -0.06
CA SER A 361 6.05 -16.63 0.54
C SER A 361 5.55 -16.24 1.93
N ALA A 362 6.46 -15.91 2.85
CA ALA A 362 6.17 -15.56 4.25
C ALA A 362 6.36 -14.07 4.58
N GLY A 363 6.76 -13.27 3.59
CA GLY A 363 6.99 -11.83 3.75
C GLY A 363 8.21 -11.47 4.62
N ILE A 364 9.23 -12.33 4.68
CA ILE A 364 10.44 -12.12 5.53
C ILE A 364 11.77 -12.30 4.79
N GLY A 365 11.95 -13.35 3.98
CA GLY A 365 13.24 -13.68 3.35
C GLY A 365 13.57 -12.75 2.17
N ARG A 366 12.98 -13.05 1.00
CA ARG A 366 13.16 -12.23 -0.22
C ARG A 366 12.64 -10.80 -0.06
N THR A 367 11.52 -10.62 0.64
CA THR A 367 10.99 -9.31 1.04
C THR A 367 12.02 -8.51 1.84
N GLY A 368 12.59 -9.10 2.90
CA GLY A 368 13.62 -8.42 3.69
C GLY A 368 14.87 -8.11 2.88
N THR A 369 15.27 -9.01 1.98
CA THR A 369 16.45 -8.82 1.10
C THR A 369 16.23 -7.62 0.16
N PHE A 370 15.06 -7.56 -0.49
CA PHE A 370 14.69 -6.45 -1.37
C PHE A 370 14.71 -5.12 -0.62
N CYS A 371 14.03 -5.02 0.52
CA CYS A 371 13.98 -3.78 1.30
C CYS A 371 15.36 -3.40 1.86
N ALA A 372 16.20 -4.37 2.27
CA ALA A 372 17.51 -4.09 2.84
C ALA A 372 18.45 -3.51 1.79
N LEU A 373 18.41 -4.05 0.56
CA LEU A 373 19.14 -3.50 -0.57
C LEU A 373 18.67 -2.10 -0.92
N ASP A 374 17.35 -1.84 -0.96
CA ASP A 374 16.83 -0.51 -1.26
C ASP A 374 17.28 0.54 -0.23
N ILE A 375 17.21 0.20 1.05
CA ILE A 375 17.66 1.08 2.14
C ILE A 375 19.16 1.35 2.02
N CYS A 376 19.98 0.31 1.85
CA CYS A 376 21.43 0.46 1.79
C CYS A 376 21.90 1.22 0.55
N LEU A 377 21.31 0.94 -0.62
CA LEU A 377 21.63 1.64 -1.87
C LEU A 377 21.17 3.11 -1.81
N SER A 378 20.02 3.40 -1.20
CA SER A 378 19.56 4.78 -1.00
C SER A 378 20.48 5.56 -0.07
N GLN A 379 20.93 4.96 1.03
CA GLN A 379 21.90 5.60 1.93
C GLN A 379 23.24 5.81 1.25
N LEU A 380 23.73 4.81 0.53
CA LEU A 380 24.99 4.90 -0.21
C LEU A 380 24.95 6.03 -1.25
N GLN A 381 23.84 6.15 -1.99
CA GLN A 381 23.64 7.20 -2.98
C GLN A 381 23.59 8.61 -2.36
N GLU A 382 22.99 8.77 -1.18
CA GLU A 382 22.85 10.10 -0.55
C GLU A 382 24.12 10.54 0.19
N VAL A 383 24.74 9.66 0.97
CA VAL A 383 25.80 10.03 1.93
C VAL A 383 27.09 9.22 1.78
N GLY A 384 27.21 8.36 0.76
CA GLY A 384 28.43 7.60 0.47
C GLY A 384 28.76 6.48 1.48
N THR A 385 27.83 6.16 2.39
CA THR A 385 28.02 5.13 3.42
C THR A 385 26.79 4.24 3.56
N LEU A 386 26.95 3.05 4.16
CA LEU A 386 25.85 2.14 4.47
C LEU A 386 26.18 1.25 5.66
N ASN A 387 25.19 0.54 6.20
CA ASN A 387 25.43 -0.52 7.18
C ASN A 387 24.36 -1.61 7.08
N ILE A 388 24.71 -2.76 6.49
CA ILE A 388 23.80 -3.88 6.27
C ILE A 388 23.36 -4.48 7.61
N TYR A 389 24.29 -4.68 8.54
CA TYR A 389 24.00 -5.20 9.88
C TYR A 389 22.94 -4.38 10.62
N GLN A 390 23.14 -3.07 10.73
CA GLN A 390 22.20 -2.15 11.39
C GLN A 390 20.88 -2.07 10.64
N THR A 391 20.91 -2.08 9.31
CA THR A 391 19.70 -2.10 8.49
C THR A 391 18.86 -3.34 8.79
N VAL A 392 19.46 -4.54 8.81
CA VAL A 392 18.72 -5.78 9.10
C VAL A 392 18.25 -5.83 10.55
N VAL A 393 19.07 -5.41 11.52
CA VAL A 393 18.68 -5.35 12.94
C VAL A 393 17.46 -4.44 13.13
N ARG A 394 17.48 -3.23 12.55
CA ARG A 394 16.36 -2.27 12.62
C ARG A 394 15.13 -2.77 11.88
N MET A 395 15.29 -3.37 10.71
CA MET A 395 14.18 -3.93 9.95
C MET A 395 13.45 -5.03 10.73
N ARG A 396 14.18 -5.86 11.48
CA ARG A 396 13.61 -6.93 12.31
C ARG A 396 12.82 -6.44 13.52
N THR A 397 12.94 -5.18 13.92
CA THR A 397 12.06 -4.59 14.95
C THR A 397 10.69 -4.18 14.38
N GLN A 398 10.54 -4.15 13.05
CA GLN A 398 9.30 -3.77 12.38
C GLN A 398 8.65 -4.95 11.65
N ARG A 399 9.41 -5.70 10.86
CA ARG A 399 8.98 -6.99 10.30
C ARG A 399 9.87 -8.07 10.89
N ALA A 400 9.39 -8.69 11.97
CA ALA A 400 10.09 -9.76 12.66
C ALA A 400 10.56 -10.83 11.67
N PHE A 401 11.73 -11.42 11.96
CA PHE A 401 12.34 -12.49 11.18
C PHE A 401 12.80 -12.10 9.76
N SER A 402 12.77 -10.82 9.37
CA SER A 402 13.31 -10.33 8.09
C SER A 402 14.75 -10.77 7.87
N ILE A 403 15.04 -11.23 6.64
CA ILE A 403 16.21 -12.04 6.28
C ILE A 403 16.17 -13.39 7.03
N GLN A 404 15.91 -14.47 6.29
CA GLN A 404 15.59 -15.78 6.87
C GLN A 404 16.81 -16.71 6.95
N THR A 405 17.79 -16.54 6.07
CA THR A 405 18.94 -17.46 5.92
C THR A 405 20.25 -16.68 5.86
N PRO A 406 21.38 -17.26 6.32
CA PRO A 406 22.69 -16.62 6.20
C PRO A 406 23.08 -16.36 4.74
N GLU A 407 22.62 -17.17 3.78
CA GLU A 407 22.84 -16.96 2.34
C GLU A 407 22.26 -15.61 1.87
N GLN A 408 21.03 -15.31 2.27
CA GLN A 408 20.37 -14.03 1.98
C GLN A 408 21.10 -12.85 2.62
N TYR A 409 21.56 -13.02 3.87
CA TYR A 409 22.30 -11.98 4.58
C TYR A 409 23.63 -11.68 3.90
N TYR A 410 24.40 -12.72 3.57
CA TYR A 410 25.67 -12.58 2.84
C TYR A 410 25.46 -12.03 1.42
N PHE A 411 24.37 -12.43 0.76
CA PHE A 411 23.99 -11.89 -0.54
C PHE A 411 23.75 -10.38 -0.50
N CYS A 412 23.21 -9.82 0.59
CA CYS A 412 23.09 -8.36 0.74
C CYS A 412 24.46 -7.66 0.65
N TYR A 413 25.51 -8.22 1.28
CA TYR A 413 26.88 -7.70 1.17
C TYR A 413 27.42 -7.81 -0.26
N LEU A 414 27.30 -9.00 -0.87
CA LEU A 414 27.78 -9.25 -2.22
C LEU A 414 27.10 -8.37 -3.26
N ALA A 415 25.78 -8.17 -3.16
CA ALA A 415 25.01 -7.36 -4.08
C ALA A 415 25.47 -5.89 -4.09
N ILE A 416 25.76 -5.32 -2.92
CA ILE A 416 26.27 -3.95 -2.80
C ILE A 416 27.67 -3.84 -3.42
N LEU A 417 28.58 -4.78 -3.11
CA LEU A 417 29.93 -4.78 -3.67
C LEU A 417 29.90 -4.99 -5.20
N GLU A 418 29.07 -5.91 -5.69
CA GLU A 418 28.91 -6.17 -7.11
C GLU A 418 28.41 -4.93 -7.85
N GLN A 419 27.45 -4.20 -7.27
CA GLN A 419 26.99 -2.92 -7.84
C GLN A 419 28.09 -1.87 -7.84
N ALA A 420 28.84 -1.75 -6.75
CA ALA A 420 29.96 -0.81 -6.66
C ALA A 420 31.03 -1.08 -7.72
N TYR A 421 31.33 -2.36 -8.03
CA TYR A 421 32.23 -2.70 -9.14
C TYR A 421 31.65 -2.33 -10.50
N ARG A 422 30.36 -2.60 -10.76
CA ARG A 422 29.71 -2.21 -12.03
C ARG A 422 29.70 -0.71 -12.26
N GLU A 423 29.57 0.07 -11.19
CA GLU A 423 29.59 1.54 -11.24
C GLU A 423 31.02 2.12 -11.19
N ASN A 424 32.07 1.28 -11.19
CA ASN A 424 33.48 1.68 -11.07
C ASN A 424 33.79 2.50 -9.79
N LEU A 425 33.03 2.26 -8.72
CA LEU A 425 33.22 2.92 -7.40
C LEU A 425 34.28 2.21 -6.54
N LEU A 426 34.68 0.99 -6.91
CA LEU A 426 35.78 0.24 -6.31
C LEU A 426 36.80 -0.15 -7.39
N PRO A 427 38.10 -0.14 -7.08
CA PRO A 427 39.12 -0.59 -8.02
C PRO A 427 38.97 -2.10 -8.27
N TYR A 428 38.98 -2.52 -9.53
CA TYR A 428 39.05 -3.95 -9.87
C TYR A 428 40.35 -4.54 -9.32
N SER A 429 40.26 -5.29 -8.22
CA SER A 429 41.35 -6.14 -7.79
C SER A 429 41.34 -7.37 -8.69
N HIS A 430 42.25 -7.43 -9.67
CA HIS A 430 42.60 -8.72 -10.27
C HIS A 430 43.00 -9.65 -9.12
N PRO A 431 42.35 -10.81 -8.94
CA PRO A 431 42.85 -11.79 -8.00
C PRO A 431 44.25 -12.18 -8.48
N ARG A 432 45.27 -11.89 -7.67
CA ARG A 432 46.57 -12.53 -7.85
C ARG A 432 46.33 -14.02 -7.67
N MET A 433 46.19 -14.75 -8.77
CA MET A 433 46.38 -16.19 -8.76
C MET A 433 47.82 -16.41 -8.32
N GLY A 434 47.99 -16.71 -7.04
CA GLY A 434 49.22 -17.32 -6.56
C GLY A 434 49.45 -18.61 -7.33
N PRO A 435 50.71 -18.99 -7.61
CA PRO A 435 50.99 -20.16 -8.41
C PRO A 435 50.35 -21.39 -7.75
N GLU A 436 49.58 -22.14 -8.54
CA GLU A 436 49.15 -23.49 -8.19
C GLU A 436 50.41 -24.28 -7.79
N LYS A 437 50.47 -24.72 -6.53
CA LYS A 437 51.44 -25.72 -6.14
C LYS A 437 50.99 -27.05 -6.74
N SER A 438 51.76 -27.48 -7.72
CA SER A 438 51.81 -28.81 -8.34
C SER A 438 51.74 -29.96 -7.36
#